data_AF-A0AA41NCM5-F1
#
_entry.id   AF-A0AA41NCM5-F1
#
_cell.length_a   1.000
_cell.length_b   1.000
_cell.length_c   1.000
_cell.angle_alpha   90.00
_cell.angle_beta   90.00
_cell.angle_gamma   90.00
#
_symmetry.space_group_name_H-M   'P 1'
#
loop_
_entity.id
_entity.type
_entity.pdbx_description
1 polymer ?
#
loop_
_entity_poly.entity_id
_entity_poly.type
_entity_poly.pdbx_seq_one_letter_code
_entity_poly.pdbx_strand_id
1 'polypeptide(L)'
;MASRSTVPSWFTLRIVPLEQRHTERHSSFIPESSSTAALSGLCSLPSQKAMMEDIVKRNEKRIDLFGTSQSQILQTNYIDYLDELASDIGAKPDLVSLLFQDPKLAVKLYFGPCNSYQYRLAGPGQWEGARRAILTQKQRILKPLKTRSLKAASALPAPLLLTLLGLLAILMALFFQIQ
;
A
#
# COMPACT_ATOMS: atom_id res chain seq x y z
N MET A 1 3.65 40.12 10.63
CA MET A 1 2.85 39.51 11.71
C MET A 1 2.00 38.41 11.11
N ALA A 2 2.49 37.17 11.11
CA ALA A 2 1.72 36.01 10.65
C ALA A 2 1.07 35.36 11.88
N SER A 3 -0.26 35.29 11.85
CA SER A 3 -1.10 34.71 12.90
C SER A 3 -0.72 33.23 13.12
N ARG A 4 -0.22 32.91 14.30
CA ARG A 4 -0.07 31.51 14.74
C ARG A 4 -1.47 30.99 15.07
N SER A 5 -2.06 30.24 14.14
CA SER A 5 -3.31 29.53 14.40
C SER A 5 -3.09 28.54 15.54
N THR A 6 -3.71 28.83 16.68
CA THR A 6 -3.69 28.01 17.89
C THR A 6 -4.45 26.71 17.60
N VAL A 7 -3.77 25.57 17.65
CA VAL A 7 -4.40 24.25 17.59
C VAL A 7 -5.24 24.08 18.86
N PRO A 8 -6.56 23.85 18.78
CA PRO A 8 -7.42 23.80 19.98
C PRO A 8 -7.01 22.66 20.95
N SER A 9 -7.14 22.89 22.25
CA SER A 9 -6.67 22.01 23.35
C SER A 9 -7.19 20.57 23.33
N TRP A 10 -8.24 20.26 22.55
CA TRP A 10 -8.81 18.92 22.39
C TRP A 10 -8.23 18.16 21.19
N PHE A 11 -7.38 18.79 20.38
CA PHE A 11 -6.67 18.18 19.26
C PHE A 11 -5.30 17.60 19.62
N THR A 12 -4.80 17.84 20.84
CA THR A 12 -3.46 17.39 21.28
C THR A 12 -3.39 15.90 21.62
N LEU A 13 -4.51 15.19 21.64
CA LEU A 13 -4.60 13.75 21.91
C LEU A 13 -5.00 12.99 20.65
N ARG A 14 -4.04 12.29 20.02
CA ARG A 14 -4.30 11.27 19.00
C ARG A 14 -3.97 9.90 19.59
N ILE A 15 -4.93 8.98 19.55
CA ILE A 15 -4.70 7.58 19.92
C ILE A 15 -3.96 6.92 18.75
N VAL A 16 -2.65 6.71 18.88
CA VAL A 16 -1.85 5.88 17.97
C VAL A 16 -2.14 4.40 18.34
N PRO A 17 -2.44 3.51 17.38
CA PRO A 17 -3.76 2.89 17.34
C PRO A 17 -4.00 1.74 18.33
N LEU A 18 -5.23 1.72 18.87
CA LEU A 18 -5.97 0.56 19.36
C LEU A 18 -6.63 -0.20 18.17
N GLU A 19 -5.96 -0.36 17.02
CA GLU A 19 -6.56 -0.97 15.82
C GLU A 19 -6.13 -2.44 15.68
N GLN A 20 -7.09 -3.37 15.53
CA GLN A 20 -6.78 -4.78 15.23
C GLN A 20 -6.41 -4.94 13.75
N ARG A 21 -5.11 -4.86 13.45
CA ARG A 21 -4.58 -5.12 12.11
C ARG A 21 -4.45 -6.63 11.86
N HIS A 22 -5.04 -7.10 10.76
CA HIS A 22 -4.96 -8.49 10.31
C HIS A 22 -3.55 -8.86 9.77
N THR A 23 -2.70 -7.88 9.49
CA THR A 23 -1.35 -8.08 8.94
C THR A 23 -0.30 -7.15 9.59
N GLU A 24 0.87 -7.73 9.85
CA GLU A 24 2.12 -7.18 10.43
C GLU A 24 2.03 -5.91 11.30
N ARG A 25 2.28 -6.06 12.61
CA ARG A 25 2.37 -4.94 13.58
C ARG A 25 3.48 -3.92 13.24
N HIS A 26 4.54 -4.36 12.55
CA HIS A 26 5.77 -3.60 12.29
C HIS A 26 5.69 -2.53 11.19
N SER A 27 4.60 -2.47 10.42
CA SER A 27 4.35 -1.36 9.47
C SER A 27 3.84 -0.08 10.15
N SER A 28 4.11 0.11 11.44
CA SER A 28 3.64 1.24 12.26
C SER A 28 4.17 2.61 11.83
N PHE A 29 5.18 2.65 10.96
CA PHE A 29 5.81 3.90 10.50
C PHE A 29 4.81 4.91 9.91
N ILE A 30 3.85 4.47 9.10
CA ILE A 30 2.91 5.38 8.43
C ILE A 30 1.87 5.94 9.42
N PRO A 31 1.20 5.13 10.25
CA PRO A 31 0.35 5.65 11.33
C PRO A 31 1.08 6.62 12.27
N GLU A 32 2.32 6.30 12.62
CA GLU A 32 3.12 7.08 13.57
C GLU A 32 3.57 8.42 12.96
N SER A 33 4.07 8.40 11.71
CA SER A 33 4.46 9.61 10.98
C SER A 33 3.28 10.54 10.66
N SER A 34 2.11 10.00 10.29
CA SER A 34 0.89 10.80 10.14
C SER A 34 0.50 11.48 11.46
N SER A 35 0.67 10.78 12.59
CA SER A 35 0.33 11.30 13.91
C SER A 35 1.27 12.42 14.34
N THR A 36 2.57 12.25 14.14
CA THR A 36 3.54 13.31 14.43
C THR A 36 3.35 14.50 13.51
N ALA A 37 3.03 14.30 12.22
CA ALA A 37 2.75 15.37 11.27
C ALA A 37 1.51 16.20 11.67
N ALA A 38 0.41 15.55 12.07
CA ALA A 38 -0.78 16.23 12.58
C ALA A 38 -0.51 17.03 13.86
N LEU A 39 0.22 16.43 14.83
CA LEU A 39 0.59 17.10 16.08
C LEU A 39 1.55 18.28 15.87
N SER A 40 2.41 18.19 14.86
CA SER A 40 3.34 19.26 14.48
C SER A 40 2.66 20.37 13.68
N GLY A 41 1.37 20.24 13.35
CA GLY A 41 0.63 21.18 12.50
C GLY A 41 1.03 21.15 11.02
N LEU A 42 1.78 20.12 10.58
CA LEU A 42 2.16 19.93 9.18
C LEU A 42 1.01 19.36 8.35
N CYS A 43 0.09 18.63 8.99
CA CYS A 43 -1.17 18.18 8.39
C CYS A 43 -2.33 18.89 9.10
N SER A 44 -3.20 19.57 8.35
CA SER A 44 -4.42 20.15 8.90
C SER A 44 -5.52 19.10 8.93
N LEU A 45 -6.17 18.94 10.08
CA LEU A 45 -7.37 18.13 10.20
C LEU A 45 -8.56 18.83 9.53
N PRO A 46 -9.51 18.07 8.97
CA PRO A 46 -10.73 18.63 8.40
C PRO A 46 -11.66 19.16 9.51
N SER A 47 -12.73 19.85 9.11
CA SER A 47 -13.71 20.39 10.05
C SER A 47 -14.40 19.28 10.85
N GLN A 48 -14.89 19.61 12.05
CA GLN A 48 -15.59 18.64 12.90
C GLN A 48 -16.78 17.97 12.20
N LYS A 49 -17.53 18.74 11.41
CA LYS A 49 -18.66 18.23 10.62
C LYS A 49 -18.21 17.18 9.61
N ALA A 50 -17.15 17.49 8.85
CA ALA A 50 -16.59 16.57 7.87
C ALA A 50 -16.03 15.29 8.52
N MET A 51 -15.37 15.40 9.68
CA MET A 51 -14.91 14.23 10.43
C MET A 51 -16.07 13.33 10.88
N MET A 52 -17.16 13.92 11.38
CA MET A 52 -18.32 13.14 11.83
C MET A 52 -19.00 12.41 10.67
N GLU A 53 -19.17 13.08 9.54
CA GLU A 53 -19.71 12.48 8.32
C GLU A 53 -18.83 11.33 7.81
N ASP A 54 -17.51 11.49 7.84
CA ASP A 54 -16.56 10.45 7.44
C ASP A 54 -16.56 9.25 8.40
N ILE A 55 -16.67 9.49 9.72
CA ILE A 55 -16.82 8.42 10.73
C ILE A 55 -18.07 7.58 10.45
N VAL A 56 -19.22 8.22 10.20
CA VAL A 56 -20.48 7.51 9.91
C VAL A 56 -20.32 6.67 8.64
N LYS A 57 -19.82 7.27 7.56
CA LYS A 57 -19.61 6.59 6.28
C LYS A 57 -18.61 5.42 6.36
N ARG A 58 -17.51 5.59 7.08
CA ARG A 58 -16.52 4.53 7.30
C ARG A 58 -17.11 3.39 8.12
N ASN A 59 -17.93 3.72 9.14
CA ASN A 59 -18.62 2.74 9.96
C ASN A 59 -19.63 1.91 9.16
N GLU A 60 -20.44 2.55 8.31
CA GLU A 60 -21.38 1.85 7.42
C GLU A 60 -20.67 0.87 6.48
N LYS A 61 -19.59 1.31 5.80
CA LYS A 61 -18.77 0.43 4.94
C LYS A 61 -18.14 -0.72 5.70
N ARG A 62 -17.66 -0.46 6.92
CA ARG A 62 -17.08 -1.49 7.79
C ARG A 62 -18.13 -2.54 8.15
N ILE A 63 -19.36 -2.13 8.48
CA ILE A 63 -20.46 -3.05 8.80
C ILE A 63 -20.84 -3.89 7.58
N ASP A 64 -20.88 -3.29 6.39
CA ASP A 64 -21.15 -4.02 5.14
C ASP A 64 -20.08 -5.07 4.82
N LEU A 65 -18.80 -4.74 5.01
CA LEU A 65 -17.68 -5.64 4.69
C LEU A 65 -17.42 -6.71 5.75
N PHE A 66 -17.56 -6.37 7.03
CA PHE A 66 -17.13 -7.23 8.14
C PHE A 66 -18.27 -7.72 9.01
N GLY A 67 -19.44 -7.07 8.97
CA GLY A 67 -20.59 -7.39 9.82
C GLY A 67 -20.69 -6.51 11.07
N THR A 68 -21.71 -6.79 11.88
CA THR A 68 -22.11 -5.98 13.04
C THR A 68 -21.48 -6.43 14.36
N SER A 69 -20.62 -7.45 14.36
CA SER A 69 -20.03 -7.98 15.59
C SER A 69 -19.19 -6.92 16.32
N GLN A 70 -19.27 -6.92 17.65
CA GLN A 70 -18.43 -6.03 18.47
C GLN A 70 -16.93 -6.34 18.34
N SER A 71 -16.56 -7.58 18.02
CA SER A 71 -15.17 -7.95 17.78
C SER A 71 -14.57 -7.30 16.53
N GLN A 72 -15.40 -6.73 15.65
CA GLN A 72 -15.00 -6.19 14.35
C GLN A 72 -15.13 -4.67 14.29
N ILE A 73 -15.39 -4.00 15.42
CA ILE A 73 -15.55 -2.53 15.49
C ILE A 73 -14.34 -1.78 14.91
N LEU A 74 -13.14 -2.36 15.09
CA LEU A 74 -11.85 -1.80 14.69
C LEU A 74 -11.26 -2.53 13.49
N GLN A 75 -12.11 -3.20 12.70
CA GLN A 75 -11.66 -3.93 11.52
C GLN A 75 -11.71 -3.02 10.30
N THR A 76 -10.57 -2.90 9.63
CA THR A 76 -10.42 -2.07 8.43
C THR A 76 -9.58 -2.79 7.37
N ASN A 77 -9.76 -2.40 6.11
CA ASN A 77 -8.90 -2.84 5.02
C ASN A 77 -7.51 -2.24 5.21
N TYR A 78 -6.53 -3.11 5.43
CA TYR A 78 -5.16 -2.70 5.73
C TYR A 78 -4.53 -1.81 4.65
N ILE A 79 -4.72 -2.15 3.37
CA ILE A 79 -4.13 -1.39 2.26
C ILE A 79 -4.79 -0.02 2.16
N ASP A 80 -6.13 0.03 2.13
CA ASP A 80 -6.88 1.28 2.02
C ASP A 80 -6.54 2.26 3.15
N TYR A 81 -6.44 1.75 4.38
CA TYR A 81 -6.07 2.54 5.55
C TYR A 81 -4.65 3.12 5.45
N LEU A 82 -3.67 2.30 5.03
CA LEU A 82 -2.30 2.78 4.86
C LEU A 82 -2.18 3.79 3.71
N ASP A 83 -2.91 3.57 2.62
CA ASP A 83 -2.95 4.48 1.49
C ASP A 83 -3.57 5.83 1.85
N GLU A 84 -4.63 5.84 2.65
CA GLU A 84 -5.26 7.06 3.17
C GLU A 84 -4.25 7.86 4.02
N LEU A 85 -3.63 7.22 5.01
CA LEU A 85 -2.63 7.87 5.86
C LEU A 85 -1.40 8.34 5.07
N ALA A 86 -0.95 7.54 4.10
CA ALA A 86 0.18 7.91 3.25
C ALA A 86 -0.15 9.06 2.31
N SER A 87 -1.41 9.20 1.91
CA SER A 87 -1.88 10.33 1.10
C SER A 87 -1.84 11.63 1.91
N ASP A 88 -2.27 11.59 3.18
CA ASP A 88 -2.26 12.76 4.07
C ASP A 88 -0.86 13.35 4.28
N ILE A 89 0.17 12.50 4.29
CA ILE A 89 1.58 12.91 4.43
C ILE A 89 2.32 13.05 3.09
N GLY A 90 1.65 12.78 1.96
CA GLY A 90 2.27 12.80 0.63
C GLY A 90 3.31 11.70 0.38
N ALA A 91 3.26 10.60 1.11
CA ALA A 91 4.15 9.44 0.97
C ALA A 91 3.58 8.34 0.05
N LYS A 92 2.31 8.46 -0.37
CA LYS A 92 1.69 7.53 -1.32
C LYS A 92 2.32 7.72 -2.71
N PRO A 93 2.94 6.68 -3.30
CA PRO A 93 3.50 6.79 -4.64
C PRO A 93 2.37 6.87 -5.68
N ASP A 94 2.45 7.86 -6.58
CA ASP A 94 1.57 7.91 -7.73
C ASP A 94 2.01 6.86 -8.77
N LEU A 95 1.23 5.79 -8.88
CA LEU A 95 1.53 4.66 -9.76
C LEU A 95 1.54 5.05 -11.25
N VAL A 96 0.74 6.05 -11.65
CA VAL A 96 0.65 6.47 -13.05
C VAL A 96 1.92 7.22 -13.43
N SER A 97 2.30 8.24 -12.64
CA SER A 97 3.57 8.94 -12.81
C SER A 97 4.77 7.98 -12.74
N LEU A 98 4.73 7.02 -11.81
CA LEU A 98 5.78 6.02 -11.66
C LEU A 98 5.88 5.07 -12.86
N LEU A 99 4.77 4.76 -13.53
CA LEU A 99 4.77 3.92 -14.73
C LEU A 99 5.57 4.55 -15.88
N PHE A 100 5.51 5.87 -16.01
CA PHE A 100 6.27 6.59 -17.03
C PHE A 100 7.76 6.74 -16.68
N GLN A 101 8.10 6.84 -15.40
CA GLN A 101 9.49 7.01 -14.94
C GLN A 101 10.24 5.68 -14.78
N ASP A 102 9.59 4.69 -14.15
CA ASP A 102 10.15 3.37 -13.89
C ASP A 102 9.06 2.29 -14.04
N PRO A 103 8.79 1.84 -15.29
CA PRO A 103 7.73 0.89 -15.57
C PRO A 103 7.94 -0.45 -14.86
N LYS A 104 9.20 -0.85 -14.63
CA LYS A 104 9.54 -2.08 -13.92
C LYS A 104 9.13 -2.01 -12.46
N LEU A 105 9.36 -0.87 -11.82
CA LEU A 105 8.95 -0.66 -10.44
C LEU A 105 7.42 -0.54 -10.35
N ALA A 106 6.77 0.22 -11.22
CA ALA A 106 5.32 0.39 -11.23
C ALA A 106 4.56 -0.93 -11.39
N VAL A 107 4.93 -1.76 -12.38
CA VAL A 107 4.36 -3.11 -12.56
C VAL A 107 4.56 -3.95 -11.30
N LYS A 108 5.71 -3.81 -10.61
CA LYS A 108 5.99 -4.56 -9.39
C LYS A 108 5.21 -4.04 -8.17
N LEU A 109 4.85 -2.77 -8.10
CA LEU A 109 3.97 -2.24 -7.07
C LEU A 109 2.52 -2.68 -7.32
N TYR A 110 2.04 -2.58 -8.56
CA TYR A 110 0.65 -2.86 -8.90
C TYR A 110 0.30 -4.36 -8.88
N PHE A 111 1.14 -5.19 -9.51
CA PHE A 111 0.91 -6.66 -9.57
C PHE A 111 1.69 -7.44 -8.51
N GLY A 112 2.51 -6.77 -7.70
CA GLY A 112 3.30 -7.42 -6.66
C GLY A 112 2.67 -7.30 -5.28
N PRO A 113 3.33 -7.88 -4.27
CA PRO A 113 2.89 -7.72 -2.88
C PRO A 113 3.02 -6.26 -2.45
N CYS A 114 2.01 -5.76 -1.73
CA CYS A 114 2.08 -4.46 -1.05
C CYS A 114 3.08 -4.57 0.11
N ASN A 115 4.18 -3.81 0.03
CA ASN A 115 5.24 -3.82 1.04
C ASN A 115 5.34 -2.45 1.70
N SER A 116 5.71 -2.43 2.98
CA SER A 116 5.96 -1.18 3.72
C SER A 116 7.03 -0.28 3.07
N TYR A 117 7.95 -0.84 2.29
CA TYR A 117 8.94 -0.08 1.53
C TYR A 117 8.32 0.86 0.47
N GLN A 118 7.11 0.58 -0.02
CA GLN A 118 6.45 1.38 -1.06
C GLN A 118 6.19 2.81 -0.60
N TYR A 119 5.80 2.97 0.65
CA TYR A 119 5.52 4.26 1.28
C TYR A 119 6.77 5.03 1.73
N ARG A 120 7.96 4.51 1.39
CA ARG A 120 9.24 5.22 1.54
C ARG A 120 9.88 5.56 0.20
N LEU A 121 9.15 5.38 -0.91
CA LEU A 121 9.61 5.76 -2.24
C LEU A 121 9.53 7.26 -2.48
N ALA A 122 8.55 7.92 -1.86
CA ALA A 122 8.28 9.35 -1.99
C ALA A 122 7.83 9.93 -0.64
N GLY A 123 7.75 11.25 -0.54
CA GLY A 123 7.28 11.96 0.65
C GLY A 123 8.33 12.08 1.77
N PRO A 124 7.93 12.57 2.94
CA PRO A 124 8.81 12.73 4.09
C PRO A 124 9.29 11.38 4.60
N GLY A 125 10.59 11.26 4.88
CA GLY A 125 11.19 9.98 5.32
C GLY A 125 11.48 8.99 4.18
N GLN A 126 11.65 9.50 2.95
CA GLN A 126 12.11 8.73 1.81
C GLN A 126 13.38 7.93 2.14
N TRP A 127 13.43 6.69 1.68
CA TRP A 127 14.60 5.83 1.82
C TRP A 127 15.14 5.43 0.46
N GLU A 128 16.37 5.84 0.13
CA GLU A 128 17.02 5.56 -1.16
C GLU A 128 17.10 4.05 -1.46
N GLY A 129 17.21 3.22 -0.40
CA GLY A 129 17.21 1.76 -0.50
C GLY A 129 15.84 1.13 -0.82
N ALA A 130 14.74 1.88 -0.75
CA ALA A 130 13.38 1.35 -0.88
C ALA A 130 13.15 0.64 -2.23
N ARG A 131 13.59 1.27 -3.33
CA ARG A 131 13.51 0.69 -4.67
C ARG A 131 14.24 -0.65 -4.75
N ARG A 132 15.48 -0.69 -4.26
CA ARG A 132 16.29 -1.91 -4.26
C ARG A 132 15.65 -2.98 -3.37
N ALA A 133 15.12 -2.61 -2.22
CA ALA A 133 14.48 -3.52 -1.28
C ALA A 133 13.24 -4.20 -1.90
N ILE A 134 12.42 -3.47 -2.65
CA ILE A 134 11.24 -4.01 -3.35
C ILE A 134 11.67 -5.01 -4.43
N LEU A 135 12.65 -4.63 -5.26
CA LEU A 135 13.09 -5.49 -6.36
C LEU A 135 13.82 -6.75 -5.88
N THR A 136 14.58 -6.67 -4.79
CA THR A 136 15.36 -7.79 -4.22
C THR A 136 14.58 -8.64 -3.21
N GLN A 137 13.32 -8.30 -2.92
CA GLN A 137 12.51 -8.99 -1.93
C GLN A 137 12.43 -10.50 -2.14
N LYS A 138 12.20 -10.94 -3.38
CA LYS A 138 12.14 -12.38 -3.69
C LYS A 138 13.44 -13.11 -3.37
N GLN A 139 14.58 -12.46 -3.60
CA GLN A 139 15.89 -13.03 -3.25
C GLN A 139 16.04 -13.17 -1.73
N ARG A 140 15.61 -12.15 -0.96
CA ARG A 140 15.66 -12.19 0.51
C ARG A 140 14.76 -13.27 1.11
N ILE A 141 13.58 -13.48 0.53
CA ILE A 141 12.66 -14.55 0.96
C ILE A 141 13.24 -15.94 0.63
N LEU A 142 13.82 -16.10 -0.56
CA LEU A 142 14.36 -17.39 -0.99
C LEU A 142 15.70 -17.73 -0.35
N LYS A 143 16.51 -16.75 0.06
CA LYS A 143 17.83 -16.97 0.65
C LYS A 143 17.81 -17.94 1.85
N PRO A 144 16.94 -17.79 2.86
CA PRO A 144 16.87 -18.75 3.97
C PRO A 144 16.17 -20.07 3.57
N LEU A 145 15.30 -20.05 2.55
CA LEU A 145 14.53 -21.24 2.14
C LEU A 145 15.32 -22.16 1.20
N LYS A 146 16.24 -21.62 0.41
CA LYS A 146 17.00 -22.34 -0.62
C LYS A 146 18.38 -22.76 -0.10
N THR A 147 18.39 -23.54 0.98
CA THR A 147 19.62 -24.06 1.61
C THR A 147 20.27 -25.18 0.80
N ARG A 148 19.53 -25.82 -0.12
CA ARG A 148 20.04 -26.85 -1.04
C ARG A 148 19.90 -26.40 -2.49
N SER A 149 21.00 -26.36 -3.23
CA SER A 149 20.98 -26.17 -4.68
C SER A 149 20.78 -27.51 -5.37
N LEU A 150 19.63 -27.71 -6.01
CA LEU A 150 19.46 -28.78 -6.98
C LEU A 150 20.03 -28.31 -8.32
N LYS A 151 20.78 -29.19 -9.00
CA LYS A 151 21.15 -28.96 -10.41
C LYS A 151 19.85 -28.92 -11.20
N ALA A 152 19.63 -27.85 -11.96
CA ALA A 152 18.38 -27.66 -12.67
C ALA A 152 18.09 -28.89 -13.54
N ALA A 153 17.01 -29.63 -13.24
CA ALA A 153 16.41 -30.51 -14.23
C ALA A 153 16.00 -29.62 -15.40
N SER A 154 16.13 -30.10 -16.64
CA SER A 154 15.70 -29.40 -17.84
C SER A 154 14.19 -29.13 -17.75
N ALA A 155 13.82 -27.99 -17.17
CA ALA A 155 12.48 -27.46 -17.30
C ALA A 155 12.17 -27.37 -18.80
N LEU A 156 10.92 -27.61 -19.17
CA LEU A 156 10.45 -27.26 -20.52
C LEU A 156 10.97 -25.85 -20.82
N PRO A 157 11.73 -25.65 -21.90
CA PRO A 157 12.41 -24.40 -22.12
C PRO A 157 11.36 -23.29 -22.10
N ALA A 158 11.55 -22.28 -21.24
CA ALA A 158 10.67 -21.11 -21.12
C ALA A 158 10.14 -20.55 -22.45
N PRO A 159 10.88 -20.57 -23.59
CA PRO A 159 10.30 -20.23 -24.89
C PRO A 159 9.09 -21.07 -25.29
N LEU A 160 9.01 -22.38 -24.99
CA LEU A 160 7.86 -23.22 -25.37
C LEU A 160 6.56 -22.79 -24.69
N LEU A 161 6.62 -22.50 -23.39
CA LEU A 161 5.46 -22.02 -22.64
C LEU A 161 5.01 -20.64 -23.15
N LEU A 162 5.97 -19.74 -23.40
CA LEU A 162 5.71 -18.41 -23.96
C LEU A 162 5.14 -18.50 -25.38
N THR A 163 5.62 -19.41 -26.22
CA THR A 163 5.07 -19.63 -27.57
C THR A 163 3.66 -20.18 -27.52
N LEU A 164 3.35 -21.08 -26.58
CA LEU A 164 2.00 -21.64 -26.44
C LEU A 164 1.01 -20.57 -25.97
N LEU A 165 1.42 -19.73 -25.01
CA LEU A 165 0.63 -18.61 -24.51
C LEU A 165 0.43 -17.53 -25.59
N GLY A 166 1.47 -17.24 -26.37
CA GLY A 166 1.40 -16.31 -27.50
C GLY A 166 0.48 -16.80 -28.61
N LEU A 167 0.55 -18.09 -28.97
CA LEU A 167 -0.34 -18.71 -29.96
C LEU A 167 -1.81 -18.65 -29.51
N LEU A 168 -2.08 -18.93 -28.23
CA LEU A 168 -3.42 -18.81 -27.66
C LEU A 168 -3.94 -17.36 -27.71
N ALA A 169 -3.11 -16.38 -27.40
CA ALA A 169 -3.49 -14.97 -27.47
C ALA A 169 -3.81 -14.52 -28.91
N ILE A 170 -3.03 -14.99 -29.90
CA ILE A 170 -3.29 -14.73 -31.33
C ILE A 170 -4.60 -15.38 -31.77
N LEU A 171 -4.86 -16.63 -31.38
CA LEU A 171 -6.12 -17.31 -31.69
C LEU A 171 -7.33 -16.56 -31.14
N MET A 172 -7.25 -16.09 -29.88
CA MET A 172 -8.30 -15.27 -29.28
C MET A 172 -8.49 -13.95 -30.02
N ALA A 173 -7.41 -13.26 -30.39
CA ALA A 173 -7.49 -12.01 -31.15
C ALA A 173 -8.14 -12.21 -32.53
N LEU A 174 -7.83 -13.31 -33.22
CA LEU A 174 -8.46 -13.67 -34.50
C LEU A 174 -9.94 -13.99 -34.32
N PHE A 175 -10.31 -14.73 -33.27
CA PHE A 175 -11.71 -15.01 -32.94
C PHE A 175 -12.52 -13.73 -32.71
N PHE A 176 -11.95 -12.76 -32.00
CA PHE A 176 -12.56 -11.44 -31.77
C PHE A 176 -12.66 -10.56 -33.03
N GLN A 177 -11.89 -10.83 -34.09
CA GLN A 177 -11.94 -10.09 -35.36
C GLN A 177 -12.90 -10.73 -36.39
N ILE A 178 -13.25 -12.01 -36.19
CA ILE A 178 -14.14 -12.78 -37.07
C ILE A 178 -15.62 -12.61 -36.66
N GLN A 179 -15.89 -12.22 -35.42
CA GLN A 179 -17.23 -11.97 -34.87
C GLN A 179 -17.61 -10.49 -34.95
#